data_AF-A0A061J341-F1
#
_entry.id   AF-A0A061J341-F1
#
_cell.length_a   1.000
_cell.length_b   1.000
_cell.length_c   1.000
_cell.angle_alpha   90.00
_cell.angle_beta   90.00
_cell.angle_gamma   90.00
#
_symmetry.space_group_name_H-M   'P 1'
#
loop_
_entity.id
_entity.type
_entity.pdbx_description
1 polymer ?
#
loop_
_entity_poly.entity_id
_entity_poly.type
_entity_poly.pdbx_seq_one_letter_code
_entity_poly.pdbx_strand_id
1 'polypeptide(L)'
;MFWRYVVVLNRPCSCSPLPSYTRSIETVFCIGGGSVYAEAIRPPCVKVLQAIHRTTVLTRDLSCSVFFRFPGTGTEAAAGVGWERESITEERTSANSEGTKYYIEKLVPRNREEEQYLSLVDRIVREGALKQDRTGVGAVSIFGAQMRFSLRDNRLPLLTTKRVFWRGVCEELLWFLRGDTYAKKLSDKGVHIWDDNGSRAFLDNRGLTDYEEMDLGPVYGFQWRHFGAEYTRHDANYDGQGVDQIKAIVETLKTNPDDRRMLFTAWNPTALPKMALPPCHMLGQFYVRDGELSCMLYQRSCDMGLGVPFNIASYALLTILIAKATGLRPGEFVHTLGDAHVYSNHIEPCQAQLKRVPRAFPFLVFHREREFLEDYEEGDMEVIDYTPYPAISMKMAV
;
A
#
# COMPACT_ATOMS: atom_id res chain seq x y z
N MET A 1 -26.66 -31.32 -5.45
CA MET A 1 -26.33 -29.92 -5.07
C MET A 1 -25.80 -29.25 -6.32
N PHE A 2 -26.58 -28.36 -6.93
CA PHE A 2 -26.15 -27.67 -8.15
C PHE A 2 -25.34 -26.45 -7.76
N TRP A 3 -24.28 -26.20 -8.52
CA TRP A 3 -23.38 -25.10 -8.27
C TRP A 3 -23.16 -24.33 -9.56
N ARG A 4 -23.52 -23.04 -9.55
CA ARG A 4 -22.99 -22.08 -10.52
C ARG A 4 -21.94 -21.27 -9.78
N TYR A 5 -20.71 -21.34 -10.27
CA TYR A 5 -19.59 -20.56 -9.73
C TYR A 5 -19.33 -19.39 -10.65
N VAL A 6 -18.84 -18.31 -10.05
CA VAL A 6 -18.11 -17.27 -10.75
C VAL A 6 -16.81 -17.11 -9.96
N VAL A 7 -15.70 -17.53 -10.56
CA VAL A 7 -14.36 -17.52 -9.98
C VAL A 7 -13.65 -16.29 -10.53
N VAL A 8 -13.11 -15.41 -9.70
CA VAL A 8 -12.41 -14.20 -10.18
C VAL A 8 -10.92 -14.51 -10.33
N LEU A 9 -10.56 -15.14 -11.46
CA LEU A 9 -9.16 -15.40 -11.76
C LEU A 9 -8.43 -14.12 -12.09
N ASN A 10 -7.14 -14.05 -11.77
CA ASN A 10 -6.27 -13.07 -12.38
C ASN A 10 -5.12 -13.74 -13.16
N ARG A 11 -4.39 -12.90 -13.91
CA ARG A 11 -3.56 -13.23 -15.07
C ARG A 11 -2.31 -14.04 -14.71
N PRO A 12 -1.81 -14.89 -15.63
CA PRO A 12 -0.61 -15.68 -15.38
C PRO A 12 0.62 -14.78 -15.21
N CYS A 13 1.39 -15.04 -14.14
CA CYS A 13 2.76 -14.57 -13.98
C CYS A 13 3.63 -15.15 -15.10
N SER A 14 4.19 -14.31 -15.96
CA SER A 14 5.39 -14.67 -16.71
C SER A 14 6.12 -13.43 -17.22
N CYS A 15 7.43 -13.57 -17.39
CA CYS A 15 8.38 -12.65 -18.02
C CYS A 15 8.11 -12.37 -19.53
N SER A 16 6.85 -12.48 -19.96
CA SER A 16 6.40 -12.25 -21.33
C SER A 16 5.68 -10.90 -21.40
N PRO A 17 5.71 -10.16 -22.53
CA PRO A 17 4.85 -9.00 -22.69
C PRO A 17 3.39 -9.42 -22.52
N LEU A 18 2.70 -8.82 -21.55
CA LEU A 18 1.30 -9.08 -21.28
C LEU A 18 0.48 -8.82 -22.56
N PRO A 19 -0.47 -9.69 -22.93
CA PRO A 19 -1.30 -9.51 -24.13
C PRO A 19 -2.01 -8.16 -24.14
N SER A 20 -2.16 -7.49 -25.29
CA SER A 20 -2.69 -6.12 -25.38
C SER A 20 -4.04 -5.89 -24.68
N TYR A 21 -4.92 -6.90 -24.66
CA TYR A 21 -6.23 -6.84 -24.01
C TYR A 21 -6.17 -6.74 -22.48
N THR A 22 -5.03 -7.06 -21.86
CA THR A 22 -4.87 -6.94 -20.39
C THR A 22 -5.08 -5.50 -19.90
N ARG A 23 -4.96 -4.49 -20.77
CA ARG A 23 -5.13 -3.08 -20.39
C ARG A 23 -6.58 -2.59 -20.39
N SER A 24 -7.51 -3.34 -20.99
CA SER A 24 -8.91 -2.92 -21.15
C SER A 24 -9.89 -3.68 -20.25
N ILE A 25 -9.40 -4.68 -19.51
CA ILE A 25 -10.24 -5.57 -18.71
C ILE A 25 -10.06 -5.25 -17.23
N GLU A 26 -11.10 -4.67 -16.63
CA GLU A 26 -11.15 -4.32 -15.21
C GLU A 26 -11.09 -5.55 -14.30
N THR A 27 -11.82 -6.61 -14.65
CA THR A 27 -11.89 -7.84 -13.84
C THR A 27 -12.07 -9.05 -14.73
N VAL A 28 -11.31 -10.12 -14.45
CA VAL A 28 -11.42 -11.39 -15.17
C VAL A 28 -12.26 -12.38 -14.36
N PHE A 29 -13.29 -12.93 -15.00
CA PHE A 29 -14.16 -13.94 -14.41
C PHE A 29 -14.00 -15.29 -15.13
N CYS A 30 -13.56 -16.31 -14.40
CA CYS A 30 -13.67 -17.71 -14.75
C CYS A 30 -15.10 -18.21 -14.44
N ILE A 31 -15.88 -18.45 -15.49
CA ILE A 31 -17.34 -18.65 -15.39
C ILE A 31 -17.82 -20.09 -15.59
N GLY A 32 -16.95 -21.06 -15.88
CA GLY A 32 -17.44 -22.42 -16.11
C GLY A 32 -16.43 -23.44 -16.58
N GLY A 33 -16.83 -24.71 -16.44
CA GLY A 33 -16.05 -25.89 -16.81
C GLY A 33 -15.40 -26.53 -15.59
N GLY A 34 -15.70 -27.81 -15.34
CA GLY A 34 -15.10 -28.55 -14.22
C GLY A 34 -13.56 -28.57 -14.29
N SER A 35 -13.01 -28.71 -15.50
CA SER A 35 -11.57 -28.62 -15.76
C SER A 35 -11.01 -27.23 -15.46
N VAL A 36 -11.65 -26.17 -15.95
CA VAL A 36 -11.21 -24.78 -15.76
C VAL A 36 -11.21 -24.41 -14.28
N TYR A 37 -12.26 -24.81 -13.53
CA TYR A 37 -12.28 -24.58 -12.09
C TYR A 37 -11.22 -25.39 -11.34
N ALA A 38 -10.96 -26.63 -11.75
CA ALA A 38 -9.92 -27.46 -11.14
C ALA A 38 -8.52 -26.88 -11.35
N GLU A 39 -8.27 -26.25 -12.51
CA GLU A 39 -7.04 -25.51 -12.80
C GLU A 39 -6.98 -24.21 -11.98
N ALA A 40 -8.07 -23.46 -11.92
CA ALA A 40 -8.16 -22.19 -11.20
C ALA A 40 -7.79 -22.28 -9.70
N ILE A 41 -8.14 -23.39 -9.05
CA ILE A 41 -7.91 -23.62 -7.62
C ILE A 41 -6.57 -24.33 -7.32
N ARG A 42 -5.69 -24.47 -8.32
CA ARG A 42 -4.35 -25.05 -8.17
C ARG A 42 -3.25 -24.05 -8.54
N PRO A 43 -2.01 -24.22 -8.05
CA PRO A 43 -0.88 -23.42 -8.51
C PRO A 43 -0.63 -23.58 -10.01
N PRO A 44 -0.22 -22.51 -10.71
CA PRO A 44 0.02 -21.16 -10.19
C PRO A 44 -1.25 -20.30 -10.05
N CYS A 45 -2.36 -20.66 -10.70
CA CYS A 45 -3.58 -19.85 -10.82
C CYS A 45 -4.22 -19.47 -9.47
N VAL A 46 -4.18 -20.37 -8.48
CA VAL A 46 -4.76 -20.10 -7.15
C VAL A 46 -4.09 -18.92 -6.42
N LYS A 47 -2.82 -18.61 -6.74
CA LYS A 47 -2.09 -17.49 -6.13
C LYS A 47 -2.59 -16.12 -6.58
N VAL A 48 -3.25 -16.07 -7.73
CA VAL A 48 -3.77 -14.85 -8.35
C VAL A 48 -5.30 -14.75 -8.27
N LEU A 49 -5.98 -15.78 -7.76
CA LEU A 49 -7.42 -15.83 -7.54
C LEU A 49 -7.84 -14.87 -6.40
N GLN A 50 -8.59 -13.82 -6.74
CA GLN A 50 -8.93 -12.72 -5.81
C GLN A 50 -10.17 -13.01 -4.96
N ALA A 51 -11.17 -13.67 -5.55
CA ALA A 51 -12.41 -13.99 -4.87
C ALA A 51 -13.13 -15.14 -5.55
N ILE A 52 -14.01 -15.80 -4.80
CA ILE A 52 -14.93 -16.81 -5.31
C ILE A 52 -16.34 -16.42 -4.92
N HIS A 53 -17.19 -16.26 -5.92
CA HIS A 53 -18.61 -16.09 -5.75
C HIS A 53 -19.29 -17.44 -5.97
N ARG A 54 -19.74 -18.04 -4.87
CA ARG A 54 -20.37 -19.36 -4.85
C ARG A 54 -21.87 -19.21 -4.62
N THR A 55 -22.67 -19.74 -5.53
CA THR A 55 -24.10 -19.94 -5.31
C THR A 55 -24.36 -21.40 -4.97
N THR A 56 -24.88 -21.65 -3.78
CA THR A 56 -25.29 -22.98 -3.34
C THR A 56 -26.78 -23.17 -3.64
N VAL A 57 -27.12 -24.14 -4.48
CA VAL A 57 -28.52 -24.47 -4.81
C VAL A 57 -28.91 -25.77 -4.12
N LEU A 58 -29.93 -25.69 -3.25
CA LEU A 58 -30.48 -26.83 -2.54
C LEU A 58 -31.49 -27.54 -3.45
N THR A 59 -31.08 -28.70 -3.96
CA THR A 59 -31.89 -29.54 -4.85
C THR A 59 -31.97 -30.96 -4.30
N ARG A 60 -33.07 -31.66 -4.65
CA ARG A 60 -33.23 -33.08 -4.38
C ARG A 60 -32.56 -33.96 -5.44
N ASP A 61 -32.19 -33.38 -6.59
CA ASP A 61 -31.46 -34.07 -7.65
C ASP A 61 -29.95 -34.10 -7.34
N LEU A 62 -29.40 -35.31 -7.30
CA LEU A 62 -28.00 -35.60 -6.99
C LEU A 62 -27.22 -36.13 -8.20
N SER A 63 -27.78 -36.08 -9.42
CA SER A 63 -27.23 -36.68 -10.64
C SER A 63 -25.94 -36.02 -11.21
N CYS A 64 -25.22 -35.22 -10.43
CA CYS A 64 -24.01 -34.55 -10.90
C CYS A 64 -22.79 -35.50 -10.97
N SER A 65 -22.02 -35.43 -12.05
CA SER A 65 -20.74 -36.13 -12.21
C SER A 65 -19.51 -35.26 -11.92
N VAL A 66 -19.67 -33.93 -11.92
CA VAL A 66 -18.59 -32.96 -11.71
C VAL A 66 -18.81 -32.22 -10.40
N PHE A 67 -17.78 -32.17 -9.56
CA PHE A 67 -17.83 -31.53 -8.25
C PHE A 67 -16.70 -30.52 -8.12
N PHE A 68 -17.06 -29.29 -7.74
CA PHE A 68 -16.07 -28.32 -7.30
C PHE A 68 -15.78 -28.59 -5.83
N ARG A 69 -14.57 -29.08 -5.57
CA ARG A 69 -14.09 -29.30 -4.20
C ARG A 69 -13.13 -28.20 -3.87
N PHE A 70 -13.49 -27.44 -2.85
CA PHE A 70 -12.66 -26.35 -2.40
C PHE A 70 -11.56 -26.87 -1.48
N PRO A 71 -10.28 -26.48 -1.66
CA PRO A 71 -9.22 -26.94 -0.80
C PRO A 71 -9.48 -26.50 0.64
N GLY A 72 -9.44 -27.44 1.59
CA GLY A 72 -9.52 -27.11 3.00
C GLY A 72 -8.29 -26.30 3.42
N THR A 73 -8.48 -25.31 4.29
CA THR A 73 -7.37 -24.51 4.84
C THR A 73 -6.29 -25.42 5.43
N GLY A 74 -5.03 -25.19 5.07
CA GLY A 74 -3.89 -25.97 5.59
C GLY A 74 -3.62 -27.30 4.88
N THR A 75 -4.39 -27.65 3.84
CA THR A 75 -4.09 -28.82 2.99
C THR A 75 -3.00 -28.49 1.95
N GLU A 76 -2.25 -29.49 1.48
CA GLU A 76 -1.29 -29.32 0.36
C GLU A 76 -1.97 -28.72 -0.88
N ALA A 77 -3.21 -29.14 -1.15
CA ALA A 77 -4.04 -28.64 -2.24
C ALA A 77 -4.38 -27.15 -2.11
N ALA A 78 -4.33 -26.57 -0.90
CA ALA A 78 -4.56 -25.15 -0.69
C ALA A 78 -3.32 -24.29 -1.01
N ALA A 79 -2.15 -24.91 -1.22
CA ALA A 79 -0.90 -24.22 -1.59
C ALA A 79 -0.55 -23.02 -0.70
N GLY A 80 -0.86 -23.13 0.60
CA GLY A 80 -0.65 -22.06 1.58
C GLY A 80 -1.71 -20.95 1.59
N VAL A 81 -2.68 -20.97 0.67
CA VAL A 81 -3.79 -20.00 0.62
C VAL A 81 -4.85 -20.42 1.64
N GLY A 82 -4.99 -19.64 2.71
CA GLY A 82 -6.16 -19.73 3.59
C GLY A 82 -7.32 -18.97 2.98
N TRP A 83 -8.51 -19.57 2.96
CA TRP A 83 -9.71 -18.90 2.45
C TRP A 83 -10.64 -18.55 3.59
N GLU A 84 -11.22 -17.36 3.52
CA GLU A 84 -12.18 -16.87 4.49
C GLU A 84 -13.45 -16.37 3.81
N ARG A 85 -14.55 -16.42 4.55
CA ARG A 85 -15.85 -15.96 4.07
C ARG A 85 -15.97 -14.46 4.36
N GLU A 86 -16.01 -13.66 3.31
CA GLU A 86 -16.26 -12.22 3.39
C GLU A 86 -17.75 -11.93 3.65
N SER A 87 -18.63 -12.67 2.99
CA SER A 87 -20.08 -12.49 3.15
C SER A 87 -20.86 -13.77 2.82
N ILE A 88 -22.02 -13.92 3.45
CA ILE A 88 -23.03 -14.94 3.12
C ILE A 88 -24.41 -14.28 3.16
N THR A 89 -25.27 -14.62 2.20
CA THR A 89 -26.67 -14.21 2.27
C THR A 89 -27.45 -15.16 3.15
N GLU A 90 -28.55 -14.67 3.74
CA GLU A 90 -29.61 -15.56 4.22
C GLU A 90 -30.07 -16.52 3.10
N GLU A 91 -30.68 -17.64 3.49
CA GLU A 91 -31.32 -18.53 2.54
C GLU A 91 -32.46 -17.80 1.81
N ARG A 92 -32.50 -17.96 0.50
CA ARG A 92 -33.49 -17.35 -0.41
C ARG A 92 -34.29 -18.43 -1.10
N THR A 93 -35.48 -18.06 -1.55
CA THR A 93 -36.36 -18.91 -2.37
C THR A 93 -36.38 -18.34 -3.79
N SER A 94 -36.07 -19.16 -4.78
CA SER A 94 -36.19 -18.81 -6.19
C SER A 94 -37.65 -18.63 -6.58
N ALA A 95 -37.92 -17.73 -7.54
CA ALA A 95 -39.25 -17.51 -8.11
C ALA A 95 -39.66 -18.57 -9.14
N ASN A 96 -38.89 -19.67 -9.26
CA ASN A 96 -39.24 -20.78 -10.14
C ASN A 96 -40.39 -21.61 -9.56
N SER A 97 -40.98 -22.47 -10.39
CA SER A 97 -42.12 -23.32 -10.03
C SER A 97 -41.87 -24.25 -8.84
N GLU A 98 -40.62 -24.62 -8.61
CA GLU A 98 -40.21 -25.53 -7.54
C GLU A 98 -39.89 -24.81 -6.22
N GLY A 99 -39.84 -23.47 -6.22
CA GLY A 99 -39.43 -22.69 -5.05
C GLY A 99 -38.01 -23.05 -4.57
N THR A 100 -37.07 -23.26 -5.51
CA THR A 100 -35.74 -23.78 -5.19
C THR A 100 -35.02 -22.88 -4.20
N LYS A 101 -34.51 -23.47 -3.11
CA LYS A 101 -33.77 -22.74 -2.08
C LYS A 101 -32.31 -22.55 -2.48
N TYR A 102 -31.75 -21.38 -2.19
CA TYR A 102 -30.35 -21.07 -2.48
C TYR A 102 -29.77 -20.02 -1.54
N TYR A 103 -28.44 -19.95 -1.46
CA TYR A 103 -27.73 -18.85 -0.82
C TYR A 103 -26.43 -18.55 -1.56
N ILE A 104 -25.89 -17.36 -1.35
CA ILE A 104 -24.69 -16.86 -2.03
C ILE A 104 -23.61 -16.55 -1.00
N GLU A 105 -22.39 -17.00 -1.29
CA GLU A 105 -21.21 -16.70 -0.49
C GLU A 105 -20.14 -16.03 -1.34
N LYS A 106 -19.40 -15.11 -0.71
CA LYS A 106 -18.16 -14.57 -1.24
C LYS A 106 -17.00 -15.03 -0.35
N LEU A 107 -16.06 -15.74 -0.95
CA LEU A 107 -14.83 -16.18 -0.30
C LEU A 107 -13.66 -15.36 -0.85
N VAL A 108 -12.73 -15.00 0.01
CA VAL A 108 -11.50 -14.26 -0.32
C VAL A 108 -10.29 -14.96 0.29
N PRO A 109 -9.09 -14.86 -0.33
CA PRO A 109 -7.89 -15.38 0.28
C PRO A 109 -7.53 -14.48 1.48
N ARG A 110 -7.32 -15.10 2.63
CA ARG A 110 -7.04 -14.44 3.90
C ARG A 110 -5.77 -13.61 3.80
N ASN A 111 -5.89 -12.31 4.00
CA ASN A 111 -4.77 -11.38 3.88
C ASN A 111 -4.11 -11.12 5.24
N ARG A 112 -3.23 -12.04 5.65
CA ARG A 112 -2.46 -11.92 6.90
C ARG A 112 -1.57 -10.68 6.95
N GLU A 113 -1.17 -10.16 5.79
CA GLU A 113 -0.31 -8.99 5.74
C GLU A 113 -1.08 -7.73 6.18
N GLU A 114 -2.32 -7.54 5.71
CA GLU A 114 -3.21 -6.46 6.17
C GLU A 114 -3.73 -6.68 7.60
N GLU A 115 -3.91 -7.93 8.03
CA GLU A 115 -4.25 -8.25 9.43
C GLU A 115 -3.21 -7.73 10.43
N GLN A 116 -1.92 -7.58 10.05
CA GLN A 116 -0.92 -6.95 10.92
C GLN A 116 -1.30 -5.51 11.27
N TYR A 117 -1.73 -4.73 10.27
CA TYR A 117 -2.16 -3.35 10.45
C TYR A 117 -3.43 -3.29 11.29
N LEU A 118 -4.45 -4.11 10.97
CA LEU A 118 -5.70 -4.13 11.75
C LEU A 118 -5.47 -4.55 13.21
N SER A 119 -4.65 -5.58 13.44
CA SER A 119 -4.31 -6.04 14.79
C SER A 119 -3.57 -4.96 15.57
N LEU A 120 -2.73 -4.17 14.89
CA LEU A 120 -2.02 -3.06 15.51
C LEU A 120 -2.97 -1.91 15.88
N VAL A 121 -3.92 -1.58 15.00
CA VAL A 121 -4.98 -0.59 15.29
C VAL A 121 -5.83 -1.03 16.48
N ASP A 122 -6.30 -2.28 16.51
CA ASP A 122 -7.09 -2.83 17.62
C ASP A 122 -6.31 -2.78 18.95
N ARG A 123 -5.04 -3.20 18.93
CA ARG A 123 -4.15 -3.14 20.09
C ARG A 123 -3.99 -1.72 20.61
N ILE A 124 -3.77 -0.73 19.73
CA ILE A 124 -3.62 0.67 20.12
C ILE A 124 -4.92 1.21 20.74
N VAL A 125 -6.07 0.91 20.15
CA VAL A 125 -7.36 1.39 20.65
C VAL A 125 -7.70 0.79 22.02
N ARG A 126 -7.39 -0.48 22.24
CA ARG A 126 -7.72 -1.18 23.50
C ARG A 126 -6.73 -0.93 24.63
N GLU A 127 -5.43 -0.92 24.31
CA GLU A 127 -4.33 -1.03 25.28
C GLU A 127 -3.40 0.19 25.25
N GLY A 128 -3.59 1.10 24.28
CA GLY A 128 -2.76 2.28 24.12
C GLY A 128 -2.91 3.27 25.28
N ALA A 129 -1.81 3.93 25.63
CA ALA A 129 -1.82 4.99 26.62
C ALA A 129 -2.39 6.26 25.99
N LEU A 130 -3.41 6.85 26.63
CA LEU A 130 -3.92 8.15 26.26
C LEU A 130 -2.85 9.22 26.54
N LYS A 131 -2.52 10.00 25.52
CA LYS A 131 -1.62 11.15 25.61
C LYS A 131 -2.32 12.38 25.07
N GLN A 132 -2.07 13.52 25.71
CA GLN A 132 -2.31 14.81 25.06
C GLN A 132 -1.21 14.99 24.01
N ASP A 133 -1.59 15.40 22.80
CA ASP A 133 -0.66 15.64 21.70
C ASP A 133 -0.52 17.14 21.41
N ARG A 134 0.44 17.49 20.54
CA ARG A 134 0.70 18.88 20.12
C ARG A 134 -0.46 19.54 19.36
N THR A 135 -1.42 18.76 18.87
CA THR A 135 -2.58 19.22 18.08
C THR A 135 -3.79 19.54 18.96
N GLY A 136 -3.76 19.13 20.23
CA GLY A 136 -4.88 19.30 21.17
C GLY A 136 -6.01 18.28 20.99
N VAL A 137 -5.90 17.34 20.05
CA VAL A 137 -6.92 16.30 19.80
C VAL A 137 -6.82 15.16 20.82
N GLY A 138 -5.60 14.83 21.23
CA GLY A 138 -5.29 13.67 22.06
C GLY A 138 -5.25 12.39 21.22
N ALA A 139 -4.37 11.47 21.59
CA ALA A 139 -4.20 10.21 20.89
C ALA A 139 -3.97 9.06 21.87
N VAL A 140 -4.41 7.86 21.51
CA VAL A 140 -4.00 6.62 22.16
C VAL A 140 -2.82 6.03 21.41
N SER A 141 -1.77 5.64 22.12
CA SER A 141 -0.49 5.26 21.50
C SER A 141 0.17 4.07 22.17
N ILE A 142 0.96 3.34 21.39
CA ILE A 142 1.96 2.40 21.88
C ILE A 142 3.32 2.76 21.26
N PHE A 143 4.40 2.21 21.82
CA PHE A 143 5.75 2.50 21.37
C PHE A 143 6.44 1.23 20.87
N GLY A 144 6.87 1.24 19.60
CA GLY A 144 7.53 0.10 18.96
C GLY A 144 6.54 -0.90 18.37
N ALA A 145 6.55 -1.01 17.05
CA ALA A 145 5.88 -2.09 16.31
C ALA A 145 6.59 -2.34 14.98
N GLN A 146 6.32 -3.48 14.35
CA GLN A 146 6.84 -3.78 13.02
C GLN A 146 5.80 -4.56 12.20
N MET A 147 5.72 -4.24 10.91
CA MET A 147 4.88 -4.95 9.92
C MET A 147 5.73 -5.33 8.71
N ARG A 148 5.32 -6.38 7.98
CA ARG A 148 6.01 -6.87 6.77
C ARG A 148 5.03 -7.10 5.63
N PHE A 149 5.42 -6.73 4.42
CA PHE A 149 4.58 -6.81 3.23
C PHE A 149 5.37 -7.36 2.05
N SER A 150 4.82 -8.34 1.34
CA SER A 150 5.46 -8.88 0.14
C SER A 150 5.23 -7.96 -1.06
N LEU A 151 6.30 -7.68 -1.81
CA LEU A 151 6.27 -6.93 -3.07
C LEU A 151 6.50 -7.84 -4.29
N ARG A 152 6.76 -9.12 -4.05
CA ARG A 152 6.95 -10.14 -5.09
C ARG A 152 5.71 -10.25 -5.98
N ASP A 153 5.93 -10.72 -7.21
CA ASP A 153 4.87 -11.00 -8.17
C ASP A 153 3.92 -9.81 -8.40
N ASN A 154 4.51 -8.60 -8.50
CA ASN A 154 3.81 -7.33 -8.73
C ASN A 154 2.80 -6.91 -7.64
N ARG A 155 2.79 -7.58 -6.49
CA ARG A 155 1.86 -7.24 -5.40
C ARG A 155 2.17 -5.85 -4.85
N LEU A 156 1.11 -5.08 -4.62
CA LEU A 156 1.19 -3.77 -3.98
C LEU A 156 0.38 -3.80 -2.68
N PRO A 157 1.00 -3.61 -1.50
CA PRO A 157 0.29 -3.62 -0.21
C PRO A 157 -0.55 -2.35 0.01
N LEU A 158 -1.53 -2.15 -0.86
CA LEU A 158 -2.52 -1.08 -0.79
C LEU A 158 -3.73 -1.61 -0.01
N LEU A 159 -3.90 -1.13 1.22
CA LEU A 159 -4.91 -1.66 2.14
C LEU A 159 -6.31 -1.66 1.53
N THR A 160 -7.07 -2.70 1.83
CA THR A 160 -8.37 -2.98 1.20
C THR A 160 -9.54 -2.68 2.13
N THR A 161 -9.32 -2.73 3.45
CA THR A 161 -10.32 -2.41 4.48
C THR A 161 -10.71 -0.94 4.48
N LYS A 162 -9.90 -0.07 3.87
CA LYS A 162 -10.22 1.34 3.57
C LYS A 162 -9.50 1.75 2.28
N ARG A 163 -10.20 2.40 1.35
CA ARG A 163 -9.58 2.97 0.13
C ARG A 163 -8.44 3.93 0.50
N VAL A 164 -7.26 3.67 -0.06
CA VAL A 164 -6.07 4.53 0.04
C VAL A 164 -5.99 5.44 -1.19
N PHE A 165 -5.54 6.69 -0.99
CA PHE A 165 -5.42 7.68 -2.06
C PHE A 165 -4.15 7.46 -2.90
N TRP A 166 -4.17 6.43 -3.76
CA TRP A 166 -3.02 6.02 -4.58
C TRP A 166 -2.39 7.14 -5.41
N ARG A 167 -3.21 7.96 -6.10
CA ARG A 167 -2.69 9.07 -6.91
C ARG A 167 -1.83 10.03 -6.06
N GLY A 168 -2.29 10.34 -4.85
CA GLY A 168 -1.53 11.15 -3.90
C GLY A 168 -0.22 10.49 -3.49
N VAL A 169 -0.24 9.19 -3.19
CA VAL A 169 0.96 8.40 -2.85
C VAL A 169 2.01 8.47 -3.95
N CYS A 170 1.58 8.23 -5.20
CA CYS A 170 2.47 8.20 -6.34
C CYS A 170 3.07 9.59 -6.63
N GLU A 171 2.23 10.62 -6.71
CA GLU A 171 2.69 11.99 -6.99
C GLU A 171 3.63 12.53 -5.90
N GLU A 172 3.32 12.29 -4.62
CA GLU A 172 4.19 12.70 -3.52
C GLU A 172 5.53 11.96 -3.53
N LEU A 173 5.54 10.65 -3.78
CA LEU A 173 6.81 9.92 -3.85
C LEU A 173 7.69 10.42 -4.99
N LEU A 174 7.11 10.66 -6.17
CA LEU A 174 7.85 11.20 -7.31
C LEU A 174 8.36 12.62 -7.02
N TRP A 175 7.59 13.43 -6.28
CA TRP A 175 8.01 14.73 -5.78
C TRP A 175 9.21 14.62 -4.81
N PHE A 176 9.19 13.66 -3.87
CA PHE A 176 10.34 13.39 -3.00
C PHE A 176 11.57 12.93 -3.80
N LEU A 177 11.39 12.02 -4.77
CA LEU A 177 12.49 11.53 -5.60
C LEU A 177 13.14 12.67 -6.39
N ARG A 178 12.38 13.67 -6.85
CA ARG A 178 12.94 14.86 -7.52
C ARG A 178 13.63 15.85 -6.59
N GLY A 179 13.66 15.62 -5.28
CA GLY A 179 14.26 16.54 -4.32
C GLY A 179 13.44 17.81 -4.08
N ASP A 180 12.18 17.81 -4.50
CA ASP A 180 11.32 18.98 -4.52
C ASP A 180 10.85 19.36 -3.11
N THR A 181 10.62 20.66 -2.88
CA THR A 181 10.21 21.23 -1.59
C THR A 181 9.00 22.14 -1.69
N TYR A 182 8.52 22.42 -2.91
CA TYR A 182 7.37 23.28 -3.14
C TYR A 182 6.08 22.45 -3.25
N ALA A 183 5.29 22.46 -2.18
CA ALA A 183 4.06 21.67 -2.08
C ALA A 183 3.00 22.09 -3.09
N LYS A 184 3.04 23.32 -3.61
CA LYS A 184 2.08 23.80 -4.62
C LYS A 184 2.08 22.93 -5.88
N LYS A 185 3.21 22.32 -6.25
CA LYS A 185 3.28 21.37 -7.39
C LYS A 185 2.39 20.14 -7.18
N LEU A 186 2.17 19.73 -5.93
CA LEU A 186 1.22 18.67 -5.58
C LEU A 186 -0.22 19.19 -5.62
N SER A 187 -0.47 20.36 -5.02
CA SER A 187 -1.82 20.97 -4.99
C SER A 187 -2.33 21.30 -6.39
N ASP A 188 -1.48 21.75 -7.31
CA ASP A 188 -1.80 22.01 -8.72
C ASP A 188 -2.19 20.72 -9.48
N LYS A 189 -1.79 19.55 -8.96
CA LYS A 189 -2.21 18.22 -9.44
C LYS A 189 -3.40 17.63 -8.66
N GLY A 190 -4.03 18.43 -7.79
CA GLY A 190 -5.13 18.01 -6.93
C GLY A 190 -4.70 17.06 -5.82
N VAL A 191 -3.48 17.19 -5.30
CA VAL A 191 -2.95 16.46 -4.15
C VAL A 191 -2.69 17.46 -3.02
N HIS A 192 -3.64 17.55 -2.09
CA HIS A 192 -3.71 18.60 -1.05
C HIS A 192 -3.19 18.17 0.32
N ILE A 193 -2.38 17.11 0.38
CA ILE A 193 -1.93 16.50 1.66
C ILE A 193 -0.96 17.38 2.45
N TRP A 194 -0.35 18.38 1.81
CA TRP A 194 0.58 19.33 2.42
C TRP A 194 0.00 20.73 2.62
N ASP A 195 -1.24 21.00 2.16
CA ASP A 195 -1.82 22.35 2.13
C ASP A 195 -1.87 22.99 3.52
N ASP A 196 -2.34 22.25 4.54
CA ASP A 196 -2.43 22.77 5.90
C ASP A 196 -1.04 23.14 6.46
N ASN A 197 -0.03 22.29 6.23
CA ASN A 197 1.34 22.50 6.70
C ASN A 197 2.15 23.48 5.84
N GLY A 198 1.71 23.76 4.61
CA GLY A 198 2.31 24.73 3.70
C GLY A 198 1.68 26.12 3.79
N SER A 199 0.54 26.26 4.47
CA SER A 199 -0.18 27.53 4.61
C SER A 199 0.67 28.62 5.29
N ARG A 200 0.46 29.89 4.90
CA ARG A 200 1.13 31.05 5.51
C ARG A 200 1.02 31.03 7.04
N ALA A 201 -0.18 30.77 7.56
CA ALA A 201 -0.45 30.72 9.00
C ALA A 201 0.40 29.65 9.72
N PHE A 202 0.53 28.46 9.13
CA PHE A 202 1.32 27.38 9.74
C PHE A 202 2.84 27.68 9.68
N LEU A 203 3.32 28.22 8.55
CA LEU A 203 4.72 28.62 8.40
C LEU A 203 5.09 29.74 9.38
N ASP A 204 4.23 30.76 9.55
CA ASP A 204 4.43 31.83 10.55
C ASP A 204 4.48 31.28 11.98
N ASN A 205 3.58 30.36 12.33
CA ASN A 205 3.58 29.70 13.64
C ASN A 205 4.86 28.87 13.87
N ARG A 206 5.50 28.39 12.81
CA ARG A 206 6.81 27.72 12.85
C ARG A 206 8.00 28.68 12.87
N GLY A 207 7.78 29.99 12.74
CA GLY A 207 8.83 31.01 12.63
C GLY A 207 9.49 31.07 11.25
N LEU A 208 8.87 30.49 10.23
CA LEU A 208 9.36 30.44 8.85
C LEU A 208 8.75 31.58 8.02
N THR A 209 8.89 32.82 8.50
CA THR A 209 8.28 34.02 7.91
C THR A 209 8.82 34.34 6.51
N ASP A 210 10.06 33.95 6.24
CA ASP A 210 10.76 34.27 4.98
C ASP A 210 10.46 33.27 3.86
N TYR A 211 9.76 32.17 4.16
CA TYR A 211 9.38 31.18 3.17
C TYR A 211 8.15 31.65 2.40
N GLU A 212 8.11 31.38 1.10
CA GLU A 212 6.90 31.52 0.32
C GLU A 212 5.82 30.56 0.85
N GLU A 213 4.53 30.91 0.72
CA GLU A 213 3.47 29.95 1.00
C GLU A 213 3.67 28.68 0.13
N MET A 214 3.49 27.50 0.73
CA MET A 214 3.80 26.18 0.14
C MET A 214 5.28 25.82 -0.01
N ASP A 215 6.23 26.68 0.37
CA ASP A 215 7.62 26.29 0.55
C ASP A 215 7.78 25.58 1.91
N LEU A 216 8.02 24.27 1.87
CA LEU A 216 8.10 23.45 3.08
C LEU A 216 9.48 23.49 3.76
N GLY A 217 10.46 24.17 3.17
CA GLY A 217 11.85 24.10 3.59
C GLY A 217 12.54 22.82 3.14
N PRO A 218 13.71 22.48 3.72
CA PRO A 218 14.53 21.35 3.28
C PRO A 218 14.00 20.00 3.79
N VAL A 219 12.75 19.68 3.50
CA VAL A 219 12.05 18.46 3.92
C VAL A 219 12.41 17.24 3.06
N TYR A 220 12.20 16.03 3.60
CA TYR A 220 12.25 14.73 2.92
C TYR A 220 13.13 14.64 1.66
N GLY A 221 12.54 14.86 0.47
CA GLY A 221 13.22 14.74 -0.82
C GLY A 221 14.48 15.60 -0.91
N PHE A 222 14.45 16.82 -0.38
CA PHE A 222 15.65 17.66 -0.30
C PHE A 222 16.76 16.96 0.49
N GLN A 223 16.45 16.36 1.64
CA GLN A 223 17.45 15.60 2.38
C GLN A 223 17.88 14.34 1.62
N TRP A 224 17.00 13.71 0.85
CA TRP A 224 17.35 12.52 0.08
C TRP A 224 18.36 12.81 -1.03
N ARG A 225 18.22 13.97 -1.71
CA ARG A 225 19.03 14.35 -2.88
C ARG A 225 20.16 15.34 -2.56
N HIS A 226 20.01 16.11 -1.50
CA HIS A 226 20.87 17.24 -1.13
C HIS A 226 21.17 17.26 0.38
N PHE A 227 21.43 16.10 0.99
CA PHE A 227 21.64 16.02 2.44
C PHE A 227 22.76 16.96 2.89
N GLY A 228 22.46 17.86 3.83
CA GLY A 228 23.41 18.83 4.38
C GLY A 228 23.66 20.07 3.52
N ALA A 229 23.01 20.22 2.36
CA ALA A 229 23.06 21.46 1.58
C ALA A 229 22.39 22.62 2.32
N GLU A 230 22.88 23.85 2.07
CA GLU A 230 22.31 25.06 2.65
C GLU A 230 21.03 25.45 1.90
N TYR A 231 19.88 25.25 2.55
CA TYR A 231 18.60 25.66 2.00
C TYR A 231 18.41 27.17 2.03
N THR A 232 17.92 27.72 0.92
CA THR A 232 17.52 29.12 0.79
C THR A 232 16.02 29.24 0.52
N ARG A 233 15.57 28.80 -0.66
CA ARG A 233 14.19 28.81 -1.13
C ARG A 233 13.94 27.67 -2.12
N HIS A 234 12.68 27.34 -2.38
CA HIS A 234 12.29 26.19 -3.21
C HIS A 234 12.71 26.26 -4.69
N ASP A 235 12.87 27.47 -5.25
CA ASP A 235 13.19 27.68 -6.66
C ASP A 235 14.70 27.88 -6.95
N ALA A 236 15.54 27.76 -5.92
CA ALA A 236 16.99 27.80 -6.07
C ALA A 236 17.53 26.51 -6.70
N ASN A 237 18.65 26.60 -7.41
CA ASN A 237 19.32 25.42 -7.96
C ASN A 237 20.21 24.75 -6.91
N TYR A 238 19.88 23.51 -6.54
CA TYR A 238 20.64 22.69 -5.60
C TYR A 238 21.45 21.56 -6.27
N ASP A 239 21.53 21.54 -7.60
CA ASP A 239 22.29 20.53 -8.34
C ASP A 239 23.74 20.43 -7.85
N GLY A 240 24.16 19.20 -7.55
CA GLY A 240 25.51 18.90 -7.05
C GLY A 240 25.78 19.37 -5.62
N GLN A 241 24.81 19.96 -4.91
CA GLN A 241 24.96 20.35 -3.51
C GLN A 241 24.53 19.23 -2.56
N GLY A 242 25.23 19.13 -1.42
CA GLY A 242 24.97 18.12 -0.40
C GLY A 242 25.33 16.70 -0.84
N VAL A 243 24.78 15.71 -0.15
CA VAL A 243 24.95 14.29 -0.49
C VAL A 243 23.67 13.76 -1.13
N ASP A 244 23.77 13.27 -2.37
CA ASP A 244 22.69 12.53 -3.04
C ASP A 244 22.70 11.07 -2.57
N GLN A 245 21.92 10.81 -1.52
CA GLN A 245 21.84 9.51 -0.88
C GLN A 245 21.19 8.47 -1.79
N ILE A 246 20.19 8.87 -2.58
CA ILE A 246 19.45 7.95 -3.47
C ILE A 246 20.37 7.50 -4.61
N LYS A 247 21.11 8.42 -5.23
CA LYS A 247 22.09 8.08 -6.27
C LYS A 247 23.16 7.13 -5.74
N ALA A 248 23.74 7.43 -4.57
CA ALA A 248 24.75 6.57 -3.95
C ALA A 248 24.24 5.15 -3.68
N ILE A 249 22.99 5.01 -3.21
CA ILE A 249 22.35 3.72 -2.99
C ILE A 249 22.14 2.97 -4.31
N VAL A 250 21.62 3.63 -5.35
CA VAL A 250 21.38 3.02 -6.66
C VAL A 250 22.69 2.51 -7.27
N GLU A 251 23.77 3.30 -7.18
CA GLU A 251 25.10 2.90 -7.63
C GLU A 251 25.64 1.71 -6.82
N THR A 252 25.47 1.73 -5.50
CA THR A 252 25.90 0.64 -4.61
C THR A 252 25.12 -0.64 -4.90
N LEU A 253 23.81 -0.59 -5.08
CA LEU A 253 22.96 -1.74 -5.41
C LEU A 253 23.39 -2.42 -6.72
N LYS A 254 23.86 -1.64 -7.71
CA LYS A 254 24.34 -2.16 -8.99
C LYS A 254 25.73 -2.80 -8.91
N THR A 255 26.58 -2.34 -7.99
CA THR A 255 28.02 -2.68 -7.98
C THR A 255 28.46 -3.54 -6.81
N ASN A 256 27.80 -3.40 -5.66
CA ASN A 256 28.07 -4.12 -4.42
C ASN A 256 26.76 -4.37 -3.63
N PRO A 257 25.86 -5.22 -4.14
CA PRO A 257 24.52 -5.42 -3.57
C PRO A 257 24.50 -6.02 -2.17
N ASP A 258 25.61 -6.59 -1.69
CA ASP A 258 25.74 -7.14 -0.33
C ASP A 258 26.20 -6.08 0.70
N ASP A 259 26.41 -4.83 0.27
CA ASP A 259 26.81 -3.76 1.17
C ASP A 259 25.74 -3.52 2.27
N ARG A 260 26.21 -3.24 3.49
CA ARG A 260 25.35 -3.10 4.67
C ARG A 260 25.06 -1.65 5.07
N ARG A 261 25.39 -0.69 4.21
CA ARG A 261 25.27 0.76 4.42
C ARG A 261 24.39 1.43 3.36
N MET A 262 23.60 0.64 2.63
CA MET A 262 22.62 1.14 1.67
C MET A 262 21.40 1.74 2.39
N LEU A 263 21.59 2.89 3.02
CA LEU A 263 20.58 3.61 3.79
C LEU A 263 20.55 5.09 3.42
N PHE A 264 19.37 5.69 3.54
CA PHE A 264 19.15 7.12 3.37
C PHE A 264 18.33 7.65 4.54
N THR A 265 18.56 8.91 4.91
CA THR A 265 17.83 9.55 6.01
C THR A 265 17.37 10.95 5.67
N ALA A 266 16.18 11.30 6.14
CA ALA A 266 15.69 12.69 6.15
C ALA A 266 15.95 13.37 7.50
N TRP A 267 16.45 12.66 8.51
CA TRP A 267 16.65 13.20 9.85
C TRP A 267 17.97 13.95 9.95
N ASN A 268 17.91 15.25 9.68
CA ASN A 268 19.05 16.14 9.78
C ASN A 268 18.86 17.15 10.93
N PRO A 269 19.47 16.94 12.11
CA PRO A 269 19.30 17.80 13.27
C PRO A 269 19.57 19.30 13.00
N THR A 270 20.50 19.63 12.10
CA THR A 270 20.83 21.03 11.79
C THR A 270 19.78 21.70 10.90
N ALA A 271 19.05 20.92 10.10
CA ALA A 271 18.00 21.40 9.22
C ALA A 271 16.60 21.37 9.84
N LEU A 272 16.36 20.58 10.90
CA LEU A 272 15.04 20.46 11.54
C LEU A 272 14.35 21.80 11.86
N PRO A 273 15.03 22.83 12.41
CA PRO A 273 14.39 24.11 12.67
C PRO A 273 13.88 24.82 11.41
N LYS A 274 14.46 24.51 10.24
CA LYS A 274 14.12 25.08 8.93
C LYS A 274 13.00 24.35 8.21
N MET A 275 12.52 23.21 8.72
CA MET A 275 11.49 22.40 8.05
C MET A 275 10.09 22.76 8.54
N ALA A 276 9.13 22.88 7.62
CA ALA A 276 7.71 23.05 7.95
C ALA A 276 7.20 21.95 8.89
N LEU A 277 7.64 20.70 8.70
CA LEU A 277 7.40 19.61 9.64
C LEU A 277 8.61 18.67 9.72
N PRO A 278 9.10 18.31 10.92
CA PRO A 278 10.13 17.29 11.05
C PRO A 278 9.71 15.95 10.41
N PRO A 279 10.59 15.25 9.70
CA PRO A 279 10.19 14.10 8.90
C PRO A 279 9.66 12.96 9.75
N CYS A 280 8.51 12.40 9.37
CA CYS A 280 7.88 11.27 10.06
C CYS A 280 8.57 9.94 9.68
N HIS A 281 8.61 9.63 8.39
CA HIS A 281 9.36 8.50 7.82
C HIS A 281 10.78 8.97 7.50
N MET A 282 11.72 8.63 8.38
CA MET A 282 12.96 9.39 8.52
C MET A 282 14.22 8.61 8.13
N LEU A 283 14.15 7.29 7.99
CA LEU A 283 15.28 6.44 7.61
C LEU A 283 14.78 5.24 6.82
N GLY A 284 15.35 5.01 5.64
CA GLY A 284 15.15 3.80 4.85
C GLY A 284 16.47 3.04 4.68
N GLN A 285 16.42 1.71 4.70
CA GLN A 285 17.56 0.83 4.44
C GLN A 285 17.18 -0.25 3.45
N PHE A 286 18.05 -0.53 2.49
CA PHE A 286 17.88 -1.58 1.50
C PHE A 286 18.73 -2.82 1.82
N TYR A 287 18.26 -3.96 1.33
CA TYR A 287 18.91 -5.25 1.48
C TYR A 287 18.66 -6.09 0.23
N VAL A 288 19.69 -6.77 -0.27
CA VAL A 288 19.57 -7.68 -1.42
C VAL A 288 19.77 -9.12 -0.96
N ARG A 289 18.94 -10.02 -1.48
CA ARG A 289 19.14 -11.46 -1.36
C ARG A 289 18.58 -12.17 -2.57
N ASP A 290 19.35 -13.09 -3.15
CA ASP A 290 18.91 -13.93 -4.28
C ASP A 290 18.38 -13.12 -5.48
N GLY A 291 18.89 -11.89 -5.68
CA GLY A 291 18.44 -10.95 -6.71
C GLY A 291 17.12 -10.22 -6.39
N GLU A 292 16.63 -10.29 -5.14
CA GLU A 292 15.47 -9.57 -4.64
C GLU A 292 15.87 -8.40 -3.74
N LEU A 293 15.26 -7.23 -3.95
CA LEU A 293 15.46 -6.02 -3.18
C LEU A 293 14.37 -5.88 -2.11
N SER A 294 14.77 -5.86 -0.85
CA SER A 294 13.92 -5.51 0.28
C SER A 294 14.25 -4.11 0.81
N CYS A 295 13.25 -3.45 1.40
CA CYS A 295 13.40 -2.15 2.05
C CYS A 295 12.86 -2.20 3.47
N MET A 296 13.58 -1.63 4.43
CA MET A 296 13.12 -1.37 5.78
C MET A 296 12.98 0.13 5.99
N LEU A 297 11.80 0.57 6.43
CA LEU A 297 11.52 1.93 6.88
C LEU A 297 11.51 2.00 8.40
N TYR A 298 12.13 3.03 8.97
CA TYR A 298 11.86 3.51 10.31
C TYR A 298 11.06 4.82 10.28
N GLN A 299 9.87 4.79 10.87
CA GLN A 299 8.97 5.94 11.01
C GLN A 299 8.82 6.29 12.49
N ARG A 300 9.21 7.50 12.89
CA ARG A 300 9.20 7.90 14.31
C ARG A 300 7.80 8.14 14.88
N SER A 301 6.85 8.52 14.04
CA SER A 301 5.51 9.00 14.41
C SER A 301 4.51 8.55 13.35
N CYS A 302 3.53 7.76 13.77
CA CYS A 302 2.73 6.95 12.86
C CYS A 302 1.24 7.09 13.19
N ASP A 303 0.58 8.01 12.47
CA ASP A 303 -0.88 8.08 12.47
C ASP A 303 -1.42 6.84 11.78
N MET A 304 -1.97 5.92 12.57
CA MET A 304 -2.50 4.65 12.07
C MET A 304 -3.78 4.84 11.24
N GLY A 305 -4.57 5.88 11.52
CA GLY A 305 -5.84 6.12 10.85
C GLY A 305 -5.66 6.61 9.42
N LEU A 306 -4.76 7.57 9.20
CA LEU A 306 -4.52 8.20 7.90
C LEU A 306 -3.14 7.91 7.31
N GLY A 307 -2.08 8.16 8.07
CA GLY A 307 -0.69 8.19 7.56
C GLY A 307 -0.13 6.82 7.21
N VAL A 308 -0.23 5.83 8.09
CA VAL A 308 0.41 4.51 7.91
C VAL A 308 -0.02 3.80 6.63
N PRO A 309 -1.32 3.71 6.27
CA PRO A 309 -1.73 3.14 4.98
C PRO A 309 -1.08 3.83 3.77
N PHE A 310 -0.89 5.15 3.83
CA PHE A 310 -0.24 5.94 2.80
C PHE A 310 1.27 5.64 2.75
N ASN A 311 1.93 5.55 3.91
CA ASN A 311 3.36 5.28 4.01
C ASN A 311 3.73 3.85 3.59
N ILE A 312 2.87 2.86 3.86
CA ILE A 312 3.05 1.49 3.35
C ILE A 312 3.10 1.49 1.83
N ALA A 313 2.12 2.14 1.18
CA ALA A 313 2.05 2.20 -0.28
C ALA A 313 3.23 2.99 -0.88
N SER A 314 3.63 4.10 -0.24
CA SER A 314 4.73 4.95 -0.70
C SER A 314 6.07 4.20 -0.71
N TYR A 315 6.44 3.53 0.38
CA TYR A 315 7.72 2.81 0.45
C TYR A 315 7.70 1.47 -0.30
N ALA A 316 6.52 0.85 -0.47
CA ALA A 316 6.37 -0.24 -1.42
C ALA A 316 6.68 0.22 -2.86
N LEU A 317 6.10 1.35 -3.28
CA LEU A 317 6.38 1.93 -4.60
C LEU A 317 7.86 2.33 -4.75
N LEU A 318 8.45 2.96 -3.74
CA LEU A 318 9.89 3.30 -3.75
C LEU A 318 10.75 2.06 -3.98
N THR A 319 10.47 0.99 -3.23
CA THR A 319 11.23 -0.27 -3.35
C THR A 319 11.10 -0.87 -4.75
N ILE A 320 9.89 -0.82 -5.32
CA ILE A 320 9.64 -1.30 -6.69
C ILE A 320 10.42 -0.47 -7.72
N LEU A 321 10.40 0.87 -7.61
CA LEU A 321 11.13 1.76 -8.51
C LEU A 321 12.65 1.56 -8.42
N ILE A 322 13.20 1.47 -7.20
CA ILE A 322 14.63 1.23 -6.99
C ILE A 322 15.04 -0.15 -7.52
N ALA A 323 14.22 -1.19 -7.31
CA ALA A 323 14.48 -2.52 -7.87
C ALA A 323 14.57 -2.47 -9.40
N LYS A 324 13.63 -1.78 -10.06
CA LYS A 324 13.65 -1.58 -11.52
C LYS A 324 14.90 -0.85 -11.98
N ALA A 325 15.25 0.27 -11.34
CA ALA A 325 16.42 1.08 -11.69
C ALA A 325 17.75 0.34 -11.49
N THR A 326 17.77 -0.73 -10.71
CA THR A 326 18.96 -1.53 -10.36
C THR A 326 18.96 -2.93 -10.97
N GLY A 327 17.95 -3.29 -11.76
CA GLY A 327 17.85 -4.62 -12.37
C GLY A 327 17.53 -5.75 -11.39
N LEU A 328 16.98 -5.42 -10.22
CA LEU A 328 16.58 -6.36 -9.17
C LEU A 328 15.07 -6.64 -9.22
N ARG A 329 14.64 -7.72 -8.56
CA ARG A 329 13.21 -8.01 -8.35
C ARG A 329 12.74 -7.41 -7.02
N PRO A 330 11.52 -6.85 -6.92
CA PRO A 330 10.99 -6.43 -5.62
C PRO A 330 10.81 -7.62 -4.66
N GLY A 331 11.30 -7.49 -3.43
CA GLY A 331 11.27 -8.50 -2.36
C GLY A 331 10.21 -8.20 -1.30
N GLU A 332 10.64 -7.67 -0.14
CA GLU A 332 9.77 -7.31 0.98
C GLU A 332 9.92 -5.85 1.40
N PHE A 333 8.80 -5.26 1.84
CA PHE A 333 8.80 -4.01 2.59
C PHE A 333 8.58 -4.29 4.09
N VAL A 334 9.47 -3.76 4.94
CA VAL A 334 9.43 -3.89 6.40
C VAL A 334 9.20 -2.50 6.99
N HIS A 335 8.10 -2.32 7.72
CA HIS A 335 7.73 -1.03 8.31
C HIS A 335 7.92 -1.07 9.82
N THR A 336 8.96 -0.40 10.32
CA THR A 336 9.22 -0.21 11.75
C THR A 336 8.63 1.11 12.23
N LEU A 337 7.85 1.05 13.29
CA LEU A 337 7.04 2.15 13.82
C LEU A 337 7.54 2.52 15.22
N GLY A 338 7.83 3.80 15.45
CA GLY A 338 8.18 4.37 16.74
C GLY A 338 6.93 4.61 17.59
N ASP A 339 6.50 5.86 17.72
CA ASP A 339 5.19 6.18 18.31
C ASP A 339 4.09 5.87 17.30
N ALA A 340 3.35 4.79 17.54
CA ALA A 340 2.21 4.37 16.74
C ALA A 340 0.92 4.72 17.47
N HIS A 341 0.09 5.55 16.86
CA HIS A 341 -1.06 6.15 17.52
C HIS A 341 -2.31 6.21 16.66
N VAL A 342 -3.45 6.24 17.34
CA VAL A 342 -4.76 6.54 16.77
C VAL A 342 -5.26 7.81 17.46
N TYR A 343 -5.52 8.86 16.68
CA TYR A 343 -6.12 10.08 17.23
C TYR A 343 -7.50 9.79 17.81
N SER A 344 -7.88 10.50 18.87
CA SER A 344 -9.13 10.26 19.59
C SER A 344 -10.35 10.40 18.67
N ASN A 345 -10.32 11.36 17.73
CA ASN A 345 -11.37 11.55 16.72
C ASN A 345 -11.38 10.47 15.61
N HIS A 346 -10.43 9.53 15.60
CA HIS A 346 -10.37 8.42 14.66
C HIS A 346 -10.77 7.08 15.28
N ILE A 347 -10.98 6.99 16.59
CA ILE A 347 -11.30 5.74 17.29
C ILE A 347 -12.55 5.08 16.69
N GLU A 348 -13.66 5.80 16.61
CA GLU A 348 -14.92 5.29 16.04
C GLU A 348 -14.77 4.87 14.56
N PRO A 349 -14.21 5.71 13.65
CA PRO A 349 -13.85 5.30 12.30
C PRO A 349 -12.98 4.04 12.22
N CYS A 350 -11.98 3.90 13.09
CA CYS A 350 -11.11 2.73 13.15
C CYS A 350 -11.88 1.48 13.60
N GLN A 351 -12.72 1.59 14.63
CA GLN A 351 -13.58 0.48 15.08
C GLN A 351 -14.56 0.01 13.98
N ALA A 352 -15.06 0.93 13.14
CA ALA A 352 -15.85 0.56 11.97
C ALA A 352 -15.02 -0.18 10.91
N GLN A 353 -13.76 0.23 10.71
CA GLN A 353 -12.81 -0.43 9.80
C GLN A 353 -12.46 -1.85 10.27
N LEU A 354 -12.23 -2.05 11.58
CA LEU A 354 -11.87 -3.35 12.18
C LEU A 354 -12.93 -4.45 11.97
N LYS A 355 -14.17 -4.09 11.60
CA LYS A 355 -15.24 -5.05 11.27
C LYS A 355 -15.13 -5.62 9.85
N ARG A 356 -14.26 -5.06 9.00
CA ARG A 356 -14.10 -5.46 7.60
C ARG A 356 -13.07 -6.57 7.48
N VAL A 357 -13.41 -7.62 6.72
CA VAL A 357 -12.49 -8.70 6.37
C VAL A 357 -11.54 -8.19 5.27
N PRO A 358 -10.22 -8.18 5.47
CA PRO A 358 -9.27 -7.81 4.42
C PRO A 358 -9.48 -8.62 3.14
N ARG A 359 -9.45 -7.93 1.99
CA ARG A 359 -9.44 -8.56 0.67
C ARG A 359 -7.99 -8.78 0.21
N ALA A 360 -7.84 -9.54 -0.87
CA ALA A 360 -6.57 -9.66 -1.57
C ALA A 360 -6.03 -8.28 -2.00
N PHE A 361 -4.72 -8.09 -1.87
CA PHE A 361 -4.06 -6.87 -2.35
C PHE A 361 -4.09 -6.75 -3.87
N PRO A 362 -4.09 -5.52 -4.40
CA PRO A 362 -3.96 -5.28 -5.83
C PRO A 362 -2.54 -5.52 -6.34
N PHE A 363 -2.37 -5.31 -7.65
CA PHE A 363 -1.07 -5.38 -8.32
C PHE A 363 -0.71 -4.03 -8.92
N LEU A 364 0.59 -3.74 -8.99
CA LEU A 364 1.14 -2.58 -9.69
C LEU A 364 1.77 -3.02 -11.01
N VAL A 365 1.37 -2.37 -12.10
CA VAL A 365 1.94 -2.58 -13.43
C VAL A 365 2.50 -1.27 -13.99
N PHE A 366 3.54 -1.37 -14.81
CA PHE A 366 4.15 -0.22 -15.49
C PHE A 366 3.83 -0.30 -16.99
N HIS A 367 3.42 0.83 -17.56
CA HIS A 367 3.13 0.95 -18.98
C HIS A 367 4.31 1.48 -19.78
N ARG A 368 5.19 2.22 -19.11
CA ARG A 368 6.36 2.86 -19.70
C ARG A 368 7.52 2.73 -18.74
N GLU A 369 8.67 2.42 -19.31
CA GLU A 369 9.94 2.49 -18.59
C GLU A 369 10.59 3.84 -18.86
N ARG A 370 11.30 4.36 -17.86
CA ARG A 370 12.09 5.58 -17.96
C ARG A 370 13.55 5.26 -17.70
N GLU A 371 14.45 6.08 -18.24
CA GLU A 371 15.89 5.91 -18.04
C GLU A 371 16.30 6.32 -16.61
N PHE A 372 15.75 7.44 -16.14
CA PHE A 372 16.03 8.00 -14.82
C PHE A 372 14.83 7.83 -13.87
N LEU A 373 15.10 7.68 -12.58
CA LEU A 373 14.07 7.47 -11.55
C LEU A 373 13.14 8.68 -11.43
N GLU A 374 13.69 9.86 -11.66
CA GLU A 374 13.08 11.18 -11.53
C GLU A 374 12.09 11.49 -12.68
N ASP A 375 12.25 10.77 -13.80
CA ASP A 375 11.45 10.92 -15.01
C ASP A 375 10.13 10.14 -14.97
N TYR A 376 9.94 9.26 -13.98
CA TYR A 376 8.66 8.57 -13.83
C TYR A 376 7.55 9.58 -13.52
N GLU A 377 6.42 9.35 -14.16
CA GLU A 377 5.17 10.07 -13.97
C GLU A 377 4.10 9.13 -13.41
N GLU A 378 3.06 9.67 -12.76
CA GLU A 378 1.96 8.85 -12.23
C GLU A 378 1.29 8.01 -13.32
N GLY A 379 1.12 8.57 -14.52
CA GLY A 379 0.54 7.87 -15.68
C GLY A 379 1.43 6.78 -16.29
N ASP A 380 2.68 6.61 -15.85
CA ASP A 380 3.53 5.50 -16.29
C ASP A 380 3.18 4.18 -15.58
N MET A 381 2.33 4.21 -14.55
CA MET A 381 1.95 3.06 -13.74
C MET A 381 0.45 2.99 -13.46
N GLU A 382 -0.06 1.77 -13.26
CA GLU A 382 -1.47 1.50 -13.01
C GLU A 382 -1.63 0.47 -11.89
N VAL A 383 -2.59 0.71 -11.01
CA VAL A 383 -3.01 -0.26 -9.99
C VAL A 383 -4.20 -1.04 -10.54
N ILE A 384 -4.03 -2.35 -10.69
CA ILE A 384 -5.07 -3.25 -11.18
C ILE A 384 -5.63 -4.12 -10.06
N ASP A 385 -6.89 -4.53 -10.22
CA ASP A 385 -7.62 -5.41 -9.29
C ASP A 385 -7.77 -4.85 -7.87
N TYR A 386 -7.74 -3.51 -7.72
CA TYR A 386 -7.96 -2.87 -6.43
C TYR A 386 -9.44 -2.77 -6.09
N THR A 387 -9.89 -3.70 -5.24
CA THR A 387 -11.28 -3.80 -4.80
C THR A 387 -11.45 -3.44 -3.31
N PRO A 388 -11.12 -2.21 -2.86
CA PRO A 388 -11.26 -1.86 -1.45
C PRO A 388 -12.73 -1.75 -1.03
N TYR A 389 -12.98 -1.80 0.28
CA TYR A 389 -14.23 -1.34 0.85
C TYR A 389 -14.40 0.19 0.64
N PRO A 390 -15.64 0.70 0.72
CA PRO A 390 -15.91 2.14 0.62
C PRO A 390 -15.07 2.96 1.62
N ALA A 391 -14.75 4.20 1.25
CA ALA A 391 -13.96 5.09 2.08
C ALA A 391 -14.58 5.29 3.46
N ILE A 392 -13.73 5.51 4.47
CA ILE A 392 -14.11 5.95 5.81
C ILE A 392 -13.50 7.33 5.99
N SER A 393 -14.35 8.33 6.24
CA SER A 393 -13.89 9.71 6.44
C SER A 393 -13.19 9.85 7.79
N MET A 394 -12.01 10.45 7.79
CA MET A 394 -11.21 10.78 8.97
C MET A 394 -10.60 12.17 8.74
N LYS A 395 -10.77 13.08 9.70
CA LYS A 395 -10.21 14.44 9.60
C LYS A 395 -8.76 14.45 10.07
N MET A 396 -7.87 15.11 9.34
CA MET A 396 -6.48 15.28 9.78
C MET A 396 -6.42 16.09 11.09
N ALA A 397 -5.47 15.76 11.96
CA ALA A 397 -5.14 16.57 13.13
C ALA A 397 -3.97 17.49 12.75
N VAL A 398 -4.19 18.81 12.80
CA VAL A 398 -3.22 19.83 12.35
C VAL A 398 -2.46 20.41 13.55
#